data_AF-A0A6V7HX72-F1
#
_entry.id   AF-A0A6V7HX72-F1
#
_cell.length_a   1.000
_cell.length_b   1.000
_cell.length_c   1.000
_cell.angle_alpha   90.00
_cell.angle_beta   90.00
_cell.angle_gamma   90.00
#
_symmetry.space_group_name_H-M   'P 1'
#
loop_
_entity.id
_entity.type
_entity.pdbx_description
1 polymer ?
#
loop_
_entity_poly.entity_id
_entity_poly.type
_entity_poly.pdbx_seq_one_letter_code
_entity_poly.pdbx_strand_id
1 'polypeptide(L)'
;TGHIREMANRIIEMREGLYNRLTSLKTPGSWEHIKKQIGMFSYTGLTEKQVEHLRKQYHIYMPRSGRINMCGLNESNIDYVANAFNETIKLIPDIESH
;
A
#
# COMPACT_ATOMS: atom_id res chain seq x y z
N THR A 1 -6.73 24.88 16.95
CA THR A 1 -6.33 23.45 16.92
C THR A 1 -5.90 23.06 15.50
N GLY A 2 -4.66 23.36 15.11
CA GLY A 2 -4.14 23.13 13.75
C GLY A 2 -3.59 21.72 13.49
N HIS A 3 -3.24 20.98 14.54
CA HIS A 3 -2.51 19.71 14.43
C HIS A 3 -3.26 18.58 13.70
N ILE A 4 -4.59 18.55 13.77
CA ILE A 4 -5.39 17.50 13.12
C ILE A 4 -5.35 17.65 11.59
N ARG A 5 -5.34 18.90 11.10
CA ARG A 5 -5.29 19.20 9.67
C ARG A 5 -3.93 18.86 9.07
N GLU A 6 -2.84 19.12 9.81
CA GLU A 6 -1.49 18.74 9.41
C GLU A 6 -1.32 17.22 9.34
N MET A 7 -1.81 16.48 10.34
CA MET A 7 -1.77 15.02 10.33
C MET A 7 -2.58 14.43 9.17
N ALA A 8 -3.75 15.01 8.88
CA ALA A 8 -4.57 14.59 7.75
C ALA A 8 -3.89 14.85 6.39
N ASN A 9 -3.30 16.03 6.21
CA ASN A 9 -2.56 16.39 5.00
C ASN A 9 -1.40 15.41 4.76
N ARG A 10 -0.62 15.08 5.79
CA ARG A 10 0.47 14.11 5.68
C ARG A 10 0.00 12.73 5.23
N ILE A 11 -1.16 12.27 5.71
CA ILE A 11 -1.74 10.98 5.29
C ILE A 11 -2.12 11.02 3.80
N ILE A 12 -2.66 12.15 3.34
CA ILE A 12 -3.01 12.35 1.92
C ILE A 12 -1.76 12.33 1.06
N GLU A 13 -0.70 13.04 1.46
CA GLU A 13 0.59 13.04 0.77
C GLU A 13 1.19 11.64 0.67
N MET A 14 1.13 10.84 1.75
CA MET A 14 1.61 9.45 1.72
C MET A 14 0.76 8.56 0.81
N ARG A 15 -0.55 8.80 0.69
CA ARG A 15 -1.42 8.08 -0.26
C ARG A 15 -1.04 8.39 -1.70
N GLU A 16 -0.86 9.67 -2.01
CA GLU A 16 -0.45 10.08 -3.34
C GLU A 16 0.94 9.56 -3.68
N GLY A 17 1.88 9.63 -2.73
CA GLY A 17 3.23 9.10 -2.88
C GLY A 17 3.25 7.61 -3.17
N LEU A 18 2.44 6.81 -2.46
CA LEU A 18 2.37 5.37 -2.64
C LEU A 18 1.76 5.02 -4.00
N TYR A 19 0.65 5.66 -4.35
CA TYR A 19 0.01 5.50 -5.66
C TYR A 19 0.97 5.84 -6.80
N ASN A 20 1.63 7.00 -6.74
CA ASN A 20 2.51 7.47 -7.82
C ASN A 20 3.67 6.49 -8.05
N ARG A 21 4.24 5.92 -6.97
CA ARG A 21 5.29 4.89 -7.05
C ARG A 21 4.78 3.60 -7.66
N LEU A 22 3.63 3.09 -7.19
CA LEU A 22 3.03 1.86 -7.73
C LEU A 22 2.68 2.00 -9.22
N THR A 23 2.16 3.15 -9.64
CA THR A 23 1.90 3.48 -11.04
C THR A 23 3.19 3.59 -11.85
N SER A 24 4.21 4.27 -11.32
CA SER A 24 5.52 4.39 -11.98
C SER A 24 6.22 3.04 -12.18
N LEU A 25 6.07 2.14 -11.21
CA LEU A 25 6.58 0.76 -11.27
C LEU A 25 5.77 -0.16 -12.19
N LYS A 26 4.67 0.35 -12.77
CA LYS A 26 3.71 -0.39 -13.58
C LYS A 26 3.23 -1.65 -12.86
N THR A 27 2.92 -1.50 -11.57
CA THR A 27 2.49 -2.61 -10.73
C THR A 27 1.15 -3.13 -11.23
N PRO A 28 1.01 -4.45 -11.50
CA PRO A 28 -0.27 -5.02 -11.92
C PRO A 28 -1.38 -4.76 -10.90
N GLY A 29 -2.58 -4.39 -11.37
CA GLY A 29 -3.74 -4.05 -10.54
C GLY A 29 -4.18 -2.58 -10.62
N SER A 30 -5.37 -2.28 -10.10
CA SER A 30 -5.89 -0.91 -10.02
C SER A 30 -5.64 -0.32 -8.64
N TRP A 31 -4.84 0.74 -8.58
CA TRP A 31 -4.44 1.41 -7.34
C TRP A 31 -5.22 2.70 -7.03
N GLU A 32 -6.15 3.09 -7.91
CA GLU A 32 -6.90 4.34 -7.77
C GLU A 32 -7.69 4.41 -6.46
N HIS A 33 -8.08 3.26 -5.93
CA HIS A 33 -8.82 3.16 -4.67
C HIS A 33 -8.02 3.71 -3.48
N ILE A 34 -6.68 3.69 -3.52
CA ILE A 34 -5.82 4.26 -2.46
C ILE A 34 -6.01 5.77 -2.33
N LYS A 35 -6.19 6.47 -3.46
CA LYS A 35 -6.46 7.93 -3.51
C LYS A 35 -7.91 8.27 -3.15
N LYS A 36 -8.86 7.43 -3.56
CA LYS A 36 -10.31 7.67 -3.36
C LYS A 36 -10.75 7.44 -1.90
N GLN A 37 -10.04 6.62 -1.13
CA GLN A 37 -10.39 6.30 0.27
C GLN A 37 -9.92 7.39 1.25
N ILE A 38 -10.81 7.76 2.17
CA ILE A 38 -10.57 8.77 3.22
C ILE A 38 -10.31 8.07 4.56
N GLY A 39 -9.30 8.52 5.29
CA GLY A 39 -8.98 8.04 6.65
C GLY A 39 -7.58 7.44 6.77
N MET A 40 -7.31 6.81 7.92
CA MET A 40 -5.98 6.26 8.24
C MET A 40 -5.68 4.93 7.55
N PHE A 41 -6.71 4.19 7.14
CA PHE A 41 -6.57 2.86 6.57
C PHE A 41 -6.88 2.86 5.08
N SER A 42 -6.14 2.05 4.32
CA SER A 42 -6.45 1.77 2.93
C SER A 42 -6.54 0.27 2.74
N TYR A 43 -7.50 -0.18 1.95
CA TYR A 43 -7.43 -1.52 1.38
C TYR A 43 -6.44 -1.48 0.22
N THR A 44 -5.56 -2.47 0.10
CA THR A 44 -4.60 -2.58 -1.02
C THR A 44 -5.07 -3.59 -2.07
N GLY A 45 -6.10 -4.38 -1.77
CA GLY A 45 -6.57 -5.47 -2.64
C GLY A 45 -5.61 -6.67 -2.68
N LEU A 46 -4.59 -6.71 -1.81
CA LEU A 46 -3.65 -7.83 -1.75
C LEU A 46 -4.31 -9.08 -1.17
N THR A 47 -4.03 -10.23 -1.78
CA THR A 47 -4.50 -11.53 -1.28
C THR A 47 -3.72 -11.97 -0.05
N GLU A 48 -4.27 -12.93 0.71
CA GLU A 48 -3.60 -13.47 1.91
C GLU A 48 -2.20 -14.04 1.60
N LYS A 49 -2.03 -14.67 0.42
CA LYS A 49 -0.75 -15.22 -0.04
C LYS A 49 0.27 -14.10 -0.27
N GLN A 50 -0.14 -12.99 -0.87
CA GLN A 50 0.72 -11.82 -1.10
C GLN A 50 1.10 -11.16 0.24
N VAL A 51 0.13 -11.00 1.15
CA VAL A 51 0.38 -10.48 2.51
C VAL A 51 1.40 -11.33 3.27
N GLU A 52 1.26 -12.65 3.21
CA GLU A 52 2.18 -13.57 3.89
C GLU A 52 3.59 -13.52 3.29
N HIS A 53 3.71 -13.34 1.98
CA HIS A 53 4.99 -13.16 1.30
C HIS A 53 5.66 -11.85 1.73
N LEU A 54 4.92 -10.74 1.73
CA LEU A 54 5.39 -9.43 2.22
C LEU A 54 5.89 -9.51 3.66
N ARG A 55 5.20 -10.27 4.51
CA ARG A 55 5.58 -10.50 5.89
C ARG A 55 6.89 -11.29 6.01
N LYS A 56 7.07 -12.34 5.22
CA LYS A 56 8.24 -13.24 5.30
C LYS A 56 9.50 -12.66 4.66
N GLN A 57 9.37 -12.02 3.50
CA GLN A 57 10.52 -11.55 2.72
C GLN A 57 10.87 -10.10 3.01
N TYR A 58 9.87 -9.23 3.20
CA TYR A 58 10.07 -7.79 3.33
C TYR A 58 9.81 -7.27 4.75
N HIS A 59 9.41 -8.14 5.68
CA HIS A 59 9.05 -7.77 7.06
C HIS A 59 7.95 -6.70 7.13
N ILE A 60 7.04 -6.69 6.15
CA ILE A 60 5.90 -5.78 6.12
C ILE A 60 4.70 -6.49 6.75
N TYR A 61 4.25 -5.98 7.90
CA TYR A 61 3.18 -6.59 8.67
C TYR A 61 1.86 -5.87 8.41
N MET A 62 0.91 -6.60 7.83
CA MET A 62 -0.46 -6.13 7.59
C MET A 62 -1.47 -7.25 7.87
N PRO A 63 -2.72 -6.93 8.23
CA PRO A 63 -3.78 -7.90 8.37
C PRO A 63 -4.03 -8.65 7.04
N ARG A 64 -4.48 -9.90 7.15
CA ARG A 64 -4.83 -10.77 6.01
C ARG A 64 -5.89 -10.16 5.08
N SER A 65 -6.67 -9.20 5.56
CA SER A 65 -7.66 -8.44 4.78
C SER A 65 -7.05 -7.45 3.79
N GLY A 66 -5.72 -7.34 3.71
CA GLY A 66 -5.07 -6.39 2.80
C GLY A 66 -5.15 -4.93 3.29
N ARG A 67 -5.52 -4.70 4.56
CA ARG A 67 -5.72 -3.35 5.10
C ARG A 67 -4.41 -2.75 5.63
N ILE A 68 -3.85 -1.74 4.98
CA ILE A 68 -2.65 -1.03 5.43
C ILE A 68 -2.99 0.22 6.25
N ASN A 69 -2.14 0.54 7.23
CA ASN A 69 -2.18 1.82 7.96
C ASN A 69 -1.24 2.83 7.28
N MET A 70 -1.80 3.88 6.68
CA MET A 70 -1.04 4.90 5.96
C MET A 70 -0.18 5.76 6.91
N CYS A 71 -0.50 5.84 8.19
CA CYS A 71 0.31 6.58 9.17
C CYS A 71 1.68 5.93 9.44
N GLY A 72 1.83 4.64 9.13
CA GLY A 72 3.12 3.94 9.23
C GLY A 72 4.04 4.19 8.05
N LEU A 73 3.52 4.80 6.98
CA LEU A 73 4.32 5.18 5.82
C LEU A 73 4.92 6.56 6.02
N ASN A 74 6.15 6.71 5.54
CA ASN A 74 6.89 7.95 5.49
C ASN A 74 7.75 7.97 4.23
N GLU A 75 8.34 9.12 3.91
CA GLU A 75 9.17 9.26 2.70
C GLU A 75 10.37 8.32 2.66
N SER A 76 10.88 7.87 3.80
CA SER A 76 12.04 6.96 3.86
C SER A 76 11.69 5.49 3.59
N ASN A 77 10.45 5.07 3.85
CA ASN A 77 10.02 3.67 3.71
C ASN A 77 9.05 3.42 2.56
N ILE A 78 8.42 4.46 2.02
CA ILE A 78 7.38 4.34 0.99
C ILE A 78 7.90 3.72 -0.30
N ASP A 79 9.16 4.01 -0.67
CA ASP A 79 9.83 3.40 -1.82
C ASP A 79 10.05 1.90 -1.60
N TYR A 80 10.48 1.52 -0.39
CA TYR A 80 10.68 0.11 -0.03
C TYR A 80 9.35 -0.67 -0.07
N VAL A 81 8.29 -0.11 0.52
CA VAL A 81 6.96 -0.74 0.51
C VAL A 81 6.39 -0.86 -0.90
N ALA A 82 6.52 0.19 -1.73
CA ALA A 82 6.04 0.16 -3.10
C ALA A 82 6.75 -0.89 -3.96
N ASN A 83 8.08 -1.00 -3.82
CA ASN A 83 8.86 -2.03 -4.50
C ASN A 83 8.48 -3.44 -4.03
N ALA A 84 8.36 -3.64 -2.71
CA ALA A 84 7.94 -4.93 -2.14
C ALA A 84 6.57 -5.36 -2.66
N PHE A 85 5.61 -4.44 -2.76
CA PHE A 85 4.29 -4.72 -3.32
C PHE A 85 4.39 -5.13 -4.79
N ASN A 86 5.13 -4.36 -5.58
CA ASN A 86 5.32 -4.62 -7.00
C ASN A 86 5.96 -6.00 -7.27
N GLU A 87 7.02 -6.33 -6.53
CA GLU A 87 7.70 -7.62 -6.64
C GLU A 87 6.79 -8.77 -6.20
N THR A 88 6.10 -8.61 -5.06
CA THR A 88 5.18 -9.64 -4.53
C THR A 88 4.05 -9.94 -5.52
N ILE A 89 3.43 -8.92 -6.10
CA ILE A 89 2.32 -9.10 -7.05
C ILE A 89 2.79 -9.75 -8.34
N LYS A 90 3.99 -9.40 -8.82
CA LYS A 90 4.58 -10.02 -10.01
C LYS A 90 4.96 -11.48 -9.79
N LEU A 91 5.45 -11.79 -8.59
CA LEU A 91 5.85 -13.15 -8.22
C LEU A 91 4.64 -14.04 -7.94
N ILE A 92 3.61 -13.48 -7.29
CA ILE A 92 2.37 -14.16 -6.92
C ILE A 92 1.22 -13.44 -7.62
N PRO A 93 1.05 -13.65 -8.94
CA PRO A 93 -0.11 -13.14 -9.64
C PRO A 93 -1.36 -13.76 -9.05
N ASP A 94 -2.42 -12.97 -8.93
CA ASP A 94 -3.71 -13.48 -8.46
C ASP A 94 -4.31 -14.38 -9.55
N ILE A 95 -4.22 -15.70 -9.35
CA ILE A 95 -4.69 -16.71 -10.30
C ILE A 95 -6.20 -16.98 -10.10
N GLU A 96 -6.83 -16.38 -9.09
CA GLU A 96 -8.25 -16.56 -8.78
C GLU A 96 -9.11 -15.44 -9.37
N SER A 97 -9.22 -15.44 -10.70
CA SER A 97 -10.40 -14.93 -11.39
C SER A 97 -10.99 -16.07 -12.22
N HIS A 98 -11.72 -16.97 -11.55
CA HIS A 98 -12.75 -17.81 -12.17
C HIS A 98 -14.09 -17.13 -11.98
#